data_AF-A0A2S1LKT7-F1
#
_entry.id   AF-A0A2S1LKT7-F1
#
_cell.length_a   1.000
_cell.length_b   1.000
_cell.length_c   1.000
_cell.angle_alpha   90.00
_cell.angle_beta   90.00
_cell.angle_gamma   90.00
#
_symmetry.space_group_name_H-M   'P 1'
#
loop_
_entity.id
_entity.type
_entity.pdbx_description
1 polymer ?
#
loop_
_entity_poly.entity_id
_entity_poly.type
_entity_poly.pdbx_seq_one_letter_code
_entity_poly.pdbx_strand_id
1 'polypeptide(L)'
;MKISLIIITLLVQAVLYSQNEQKPNIQRTDSLQIFLNAKQKKIDSLKTIDFVNRKYQYLDADFKIKIDKNTFNKILLKNAPNIKSYKDSLMVVLYYELGDNDAVNIAFHRILFNWKKMSYYIWESEQTTKQLGESFGFKHPHNFFEFLKDNNNENSKKIEFLTQLQLNLQNKKLDKVGLKPFNEFLNYAFKHNPNRIKDNAAYKANLARNKH
;
A
#
# COMPACT_ATOMS: atom_id res chain seq x y z
N MET A 1 -53.16 22.92 46.72
CA MET A 1 -52.99 22.40 45.35
C MET A 1 -52.14 23.29 44.42
N LYS A 2 -51.22 24.13 44.94
CA LYS A 2 -50.34 25.00 44.12
C LYS A 2 -48.85 24.64 44.20
N ILE A 3 -48.43 23.83 45.17
CA ILE A 3 -47.02 23.46 45.38
C ILE A 3 -46.57 22.37 44.40
N SER A 4 -47.41 21.37 44.08
CA SER A 4 -47.07 20.33 43.10
C SER A 4 -46.89 20.84 41.67
N LEU A 5 -47.59 21.91 41.27
CA LEU A 5 -47.46 22.46 39.91
C LEU A 5 -46.09 23.13 39.70
N ILE A 6 -45.56 23.83 40.72
CA ILE A 6 -44.28 24.53 40.63
C ILE A 6 -43.11 23.53 40.50
N ILE A 7 -43.18 22.41 41.22
CA ILE A 7 -42.14 21.36 41.20
C ILE A 7 -42.10 20.65 39.83
N ILE A 8 -43.27 20.39 39.22
CA ILE A 8 -43.35 19.78 37.89
C ILE A 8 -42.79 20.75 36.82
N THR A 9 -43.04 22.05 36.96
CA THR A 9 -42.56 23.05 36.00
C THR A 9 -41.03 23.21 36.05
N LEU A 10 -40.43 23.17 37.25
CA LEU A 10 -38.98 23.19 37.44
C LEU A 10 -38.29 21.93 36.93
N LEU A 11 -38.89 20.75 37.10
CA LEU A 11 -38.38 19.49 36.55
C LEU A 11 -38.42 19.47 35.03
N VAL A 12 -39.49 19.99 34.41
CA VAL A 12 -39.58 20.09 32.94
C VAL A 12 -38.55 21.07 32.39
N GLN A 13 -38.32 22.21 33.05
CA GLN A 13 -37.26 23.15 32.64
C GLN A 13 -35.85 22.56 32.81
N ALA A 14 -35.59 21.81 33.88
CA ALA A 14 -34.30 21.14 34.09
C ALA A 14 -34.03 20.01 33.07
N VAL A 15 -35.06 19.24 32.70
CA VAL A 15 -34.96 18.20 31.66
C VAL A 15 -34.76 18.82 30.28
N LEU A 16 -35.45 19.94 29.97
CA LEU A 16 -35.24 20.68 28.72
C LEU A 16 -33.86 21.35 28.66
N TYR A 17 -33.33 21.85 29.78
CA TYR A 17 -31.97 22.40 29.85
C TYR A 17 -30.90 21.30 29.71
N SER A 18 -31.14 20.12 30.29
CA SER A 18 -30.24 18.95 30.16
C SER A 18 -30.18 18.38 28.74
N GLN A 19 -31.22 18.57 27.91
CA GLN A 19 -31.23 18.12 26.52
C GLN A 19 -30.59 19.13 25.55
N ASN A 20 -30.34 20.37 25.99
CA ASN A 20 -29.74 21.43 25.16
C ASN A 20 -28.20 21.52 25.27
N GLU A 21 -27.57 20.67 26.09
CA GLU A 21 -26.11 20.53 26.20
C GLU A 21 -25.54 19.47 25.23
N GLN A 22 -26.30 19.00 24.25
CA GLN A 22 -25.70 18.32 23.09
C GLN A 22 -25.19 19.36 22.10
N LYS A 23 -24.06 19.99 22.43
CA LYS A 23 -23.21 20.61 21.40
C LYS A 23 -22.95 19.52 20.35
N PRO A 24 -23.32 19.71 19.08
CA PRO A 24 -22.99 18.74 18.07
C PRO A 24 -21.46 18.64 18.02
N ASN A 25 -20.99 17.41 17.90
CA ASN A 25 -19.61 16.95 17.90
C ASN A 25 -18.80 17.46 16.69
N ILE A 26 -18.81 18.78 16.44
CA ILE A 26 -18.33 19.45 15.22
C ILE A 26 -16.80 19.65 15.27
N GLN A 27 -16.22 19.92 16.44
CA GLN A 27 -14.76 20.13 16.56
C GLN A 27 -13.92 18.84 16.44
N ARG A 28 -14.46 17.67 16.85
CA ARG A 28 -13.74 16.39 16.71
C ARG A 28 -13.71 15.88 15.27
N THR A 29 -14.78 16.10 14.50
CA THR A 29 -14.79 15.76 13.07
C THR A 29 -13.79 16.62 12.29
N ASP A 30 -13.67 17.90 12.63
CA ASP A 30 -12.76 18.81 11.94
C ASP A 30 -11.29 18.50 12.25
N SER A 31 -10.94 18.26 13.52
CA SER A 31 -9.55 17.91 13.91
C SER A 31 -9.09 16.58 13.32
N LEU A 32 -9.96 15.55 13.31
CA LEU A 32 -9.66 14.28 12.64
C LEU A 32 -9.51 14.46 11.14
N GLN A 33 -10.40 15.22 10.50
CA GLN A 33 -10.31 15.48 9.06
C GLN A 33 -9.04 16.26 8.70
N ILE A 34 -8.65 17.25 9.51
CA ILE A 34 -7.40 17.99 9.34
C ILE A 34 -6.20 17.05 9.45
N PHE A 35 -6.17 16.19 10.48
CA PHE A 35 -5.11 15.20 10.65
C PHE A 35 -5.03 14.22 9.46
N LEU A 36 -6.17 13.69 9.01
CA LEU A 36 -6.24 12.78 7.86
C LEU A 36 -5.78 13.48 6.58
N ASN A 37 -6.19 14.73 6.35
CA ASN A 37 -5.76 15.52 5.20
C ASN A 37 -4.25 15.79 5.24
N ALA A 38 -3.70 16.15 6.40
CA ALA A 38 -2.27 16.36 6.58
C ALA A 38 -1.49 15.06 6.34
N LYS A 39 -1.97 13.94 6.88
CA LYS A 39 -1.38 12.62 6.66
C LYS A 39 -1.45 12.22 5.19
N GLN A 40 -2.57 12.43 4.51
CA GLN A 40 -2.72 12.14 3.09
C GLN A 40 -1.74 12.96 2.24
N LYS A 41 -1.63 14.27 2.50
CA LYS A 41 -0.64 15.14 1.82
C LYS A 41 0.79 14.66 2.02
N LYS A 42 1.15 14.25 3.24
CA LYS A 42 2.46 13.65 3.54
C LYS A 42 2.67 12.39 2.70
N ILE A 43 1.72 11.46 2.71
CA ILE A 43 1.79 10.21 1.95
C ILE A 43 1.94 10.49 0.46
N ASP A 44 1.18 11.42 -0.09
CA ASP A 44 1.23 11.75 -1.51
C ASP A 44 2.57 12.40 -1.89
N SER A 45 3.11 13.26 -1.03
CA SER A 45 4.48 13.77 -1.19
C SER A 45 5.53 12.67 -1.12
N LEU A 46 5.39 11.67 -0.25
CA LEU A 46 6.34 10.56 -0.16
C LEU A 46 6.23 9.64 -1.38
N LYS A 47 5.05 9.46 -1.96
CA LYS A 47 4.86 8.63 -3.16
C LYS A 47 5.61 9.18 -4.38
N THR A 48 5.88 10.47 -4.47
CA THR A 48 6.63 11.06 -5.60
C THR A 48 8.14 10.74 -5.53
N ILE A 49 8.65 10.29 -4.38
CA ILE A 49 10.05 9.92 -4.21
C ILE A 49 10.33 8.60 -4.92
N ASP A 50 11.36 8.58 -5.77
CA ASP A 50 11.84 7.35 -6.39
C ASP A 50 12.74 6.56 -5.42
N PHE A 51 12.09 5.79 -4.55
CA PHE A 51 12.78 4.92 -3.59
C PHE A 51 13.52 3.75 -4.26
N VAL A 52 13.21 3.41 -5.51
CA VAL A 52 13.87 2.29 -6.21
C VAL A 52 15.23 2.73 -6.73
N ASN A 53 15.32 3.94 -7.29
CA ASN A 53 16.59 4.46 -7.83
C ASN A 53 17.37 5.34 -6.83
N ARG A 54 16.89 5.46 -5.60
CA ARG A 54 17.57 6.18 -4.51
C ARG A 54 18.89 5.50 -4.17
N LYS A 55 19.93 6.31 -3.93
CA LYS A 55 21.19 5.82 -3.34
C LYS A 55 21.01 5.64 -1.83
N TYR A 56 21.08 4.39 -1.38
CA TYR A 56 21.09 4.02 0.03
C TYR A 56 22.52 3.87 0.52
N GLN A 57 22.74 4.12 1.81
CA GLN A 57 24.07 4.00 2.41
C GLN A 57 24.47 2.53 2.59
N TYR A 58 23.51 1.68 2.98
CA TYR A 58 23.72 0.29 3.37
C TYR A 58 22.99 -0.70 2.49
N LEU A 59 22.38 -0.26 1.40
CA LEU A 59 21.83 -1.13 0.36
C LEU A 59 22.58 -0.90 -0.96
N ASP A 60 22.80 -1.96 -1.71
CA ASP A 60 23.32 -1.84 -3.07
C ASP A 60 22.22 -1.67 -4.12
N ALA A 61 22.62 -1.66 -5.40
CA ALA A 61 21.71 -1.50 -6.52
C ALA A 61 20.67 -2.63 -6.64
N ASP A 62 20.94 -3.81 -6.06
CA ASP A 62 20.01 -4.94 -5.99
C ASP A 62 19.30 -5.01 -4.61
N PHE A 63 19.43 -3.95 -3.81
CA PHE A 63 18.97 -3.85 -2.42
C PHE A 63 19.55 -4.88 -1.45
N LYS A 64 20.69 -5.50 -1.78
CA LYS A 64 21.40 -6.35 -0.83
C LYS A 64 21.98 -5.49 0.28
N ILE A 65 21.83 -5.97 1.50
CA ILE A 65 22.29 -5.29 2.71
C ILE A 65 23.82 -5.39 2.80
N LYS A 66 24.50 -4.23 2.79
CA LYS A 66 25.96 -4.06 2.82
C LYS A 66 26.47 -3.39 4.11
N ILE A 67 25.74 -3.55 5.21
CA ILE A 67 26.15 -3.06 6.52
C ILE A 67 26.96 -4.12 7.26
N ASP A 68 28.04 -3.72 7.91
CA ASP A 68 28.81 -4.63 8.76
C ASP A 68 28.02 -5.00 10.02
N LYS A 69 28.34 -6.16 10.60
CA LYS A 69 27.61 -6.71 11.75
C LYS A 69 27.62 -5.77 12.97
N ASN A 70 28.72 -5.07 13.23
CA ASN A 70 28.82 -4.20 14.40
C ASN A 70 27.93 -2.97 14.24
N THR A 71 27.93 -2.35 13.07
CA THR A 71 27.02 -1.24 12.75
C THR A 71 25.57 -1.70 12.74
N PHE A 72 25.28 -2.87 12.16
CA PHE A 72 23.93 -3.45 12.17
C PHE A 72 23.39 -3.65 13.58
N ASN A 73 24.21 -4.23 14.49
CA ASN A 73 23.82 -4.45 15.88
C ASN A 73 23.54 -3.13 16.61
N LYS A 74 24.31 -2.07 16.34
CA LYS A 74 24.09 -0.74 16.93
C LYS A 74 22.74 -0.14 16.51
N ILE A 75 22.32 -0.33 15.26
CA ILE A 75 21.04 0.18 14.77
C ILE A 75 19.86 -0.71 15.22
N LEU A 76 20.08 -2.01 15.38
CA LEU A 76 19.09 -2.99 15.86
C LEU A 76 18.66 -2.71 17.29
N LEU A 77 19.62 -2.44 18.18
CA LEU A 77 19.36 -2.08 19.59
C LEU A 77 18.45 -0.85 19.75
N LYS A 78 18.38 0.02 18.73
CA LYS A 78 17.46 1.16 18.69
C LYS A 78 16.08 0.82 18.11
N ASN A 79 15.97 -0.17 17.21
CA ASN A 79 14.83 -0.25 16.28
C ASN A 79 14.01 -1.56 16.28
N ALA A 80 14.47 -2.69 16.83
CA ALA A 80 13.62 -3.88 17.17
C ALA A 80 14.50 -5.10 17.58
N PRO A 81 14.12 -5.88 18.61
CA PRO A 81 14.96 -7.00 19.08
C PRO A 81 14.80 -8.34 18.33
N ASN A 82 13.79 -8.53 17.46
CA ASN A 82 13.47 -9.85 16.90
C ASN A 82 13.55 -9.90 15.37
N ILE A 83 14.76 -9.99 14.81
CA ILE A 83 15.01 -10.13 13.37
C ILE A 83 15.14 -11.62 13.01
N LYS A 84 14.30 -12.13 12.10
CA LYS A 84 14.30 -13.55 11.71
C LYS A 84 14.45 -13.75 10.20
N SER A 85 14.29 -12.70 9.41
CA SER A 85 14.28 -12.78 7.95
C SER A 85 14.99 -11.60 7.30
N TYR A 86 15.33 -11.76 6.02
CA TYR A 86 15.84 -10.66 5.20
C TYR A 86 14.91 -9.44 5.22
N LYS A 87 13.59 -9.66 5.22
CA LYS A 87 12.59 -8.59 5.25
C LYS A 87 12.69 -7.79 6.55
N ASP A 88 12.89 -8.46 7.68
CA ASP A 88 13.07 -7.79 8.97
C ASP A 88 14.35 -6.95 8.96
N SER A 89 15.45 -7.51 8.43
CA SER A 89 16.72 -6.78 8.30
C SER A 89 16.61 -5.57 7.39
N LEU A 90 15.95 -5.72 6.22
CA LEU A 90 15.71 -4.63 5.29
C LEU A 90 14.89 -3.51 5.95
N MET A 91 13.85 -3.87 6.69
CA MET A 91 13.02 -2.91 7.41
C MET A 91 13.85 -2.10 8.41
N VAL A 92 14.72 -2.74 9.20
CA VAL A 92 15.60 -2.06 10.16
C VAL A 92 16.57 -1.09 9.46
N VAL A 93 17.17 -1.51 8.35
CA VAL A 93 18.05 -0.65 7.55
C VAL A 93 17.29 0.54 7.01
N LEU A 94 16.10 0.34 6.43
CA LEU A 94 15.28 1.44 5.91
C LEU A 94 14.83 2.39 7.02
N TYR A 95 14.46 1.90 8.21
CA TYR A 95 14.15 2.75 9.35
C TYR A 95 15.32 3.65 9.73
N TYR A 96 16.54 3.09 9.75
CA TYR A 96 17.73 3.85 10.04
C TYR A 96 18.02 4.92 8.96
N GLU A 97 17.88 4.57 7.68
CA GLU A 97 18.22 5.47 6.58
C GLU A 97 17.17 6.55 6.27
N LEU A 98 15.89 6.27 6.51
CA LEU A 98 14.79 7.16 6.11
C LEU A 98 14.19 7.93 7.29
N GLY A 99 14.27 7.41 8.51
CA GLY A 99 13.80 8.10 9.73
C GLY A 99 12.28 8.36 9.80
N ASP A 100 11.50 7.92 8.82
CA ASP A 100 10.05 8.15 8.73
C ASP A 100 9.31 6.85 8.41
N ASN A 101 8.38 6.45 9.29
CA ASN A 101 7.66 5.18 9.17
C ASN A 101 6.85 5.06 7.88
N ASP A 102 6.26 6.15 7.39
CA ASP A 102 5.48 6.12 6.17
C ASP A 102 6.40 6.00 4.94
N ALA A 103 7.54 6.71 4.95
CA ALA A 103 8.56 6.59 3.90
C ALA A 103 9.14 5.17 3.84
N VAL A 104 9.44 4.59 5.01
CA VAL A 104 9.92 3.22 5.15
C VAL A 104 8.93 2.22 4.59
N ASN A 105 7.66 2.31 4.97
CA ASN A 105 6.63 1.41 4.46
C ASN A 105 6.49 1.49 2.93
N ILE A 106 6.50 2.70 2.37
CA ILE A 106 6.46 2.90 0.93
C ILE A 106 7.70 2.29 0.27
N ALA A 107 8.90 2.67 0.71
CA ALA A 107 10.16 2.16 0.16
C ALA A 107 10.24 0.63 0.23
N PHE A 108 9.91 0.04 1.38
CA PHE A 108 9.91 -1.39 1.61
C PHE A 108 9.02 -2.14 0.62
N HIS A 109 7.79 -1.67 0.41
CA HIS A 109 6.87 -2.31 -0.54
C HIS A 109 7.29 -2.15 -2.00
N ARG A 110 7.93 -1.03 -2.34
CA ARG A 110 8.47 -0.78 -3.69
C ARG A 110 9.67 -1.67 -3.98
N ILE A 111 10.62 -1.73 -3.05
CA ILE A 111 11.84 -2.55 -3.13
C ILE A 111 11.51 -4.04 -3.21
N LEU A 112 10.59 -4.52 -2.37
CA LEU A 112 10.20 -5.94 -2.37
C LEU A 112 9.22 -6.32 -3.48
N PHE A 113 8.80 -5.36 -4.32
CA PHE A 113 8.00 -5.67 -5.49
C PHE A 113 8.87 -6.44 -6.48
N ASN A 114 8.47 -7.67 -6.81
CA ASN A 114 9.26 -8.57 -7.66
C ASN A 114 8.53 -8.93 -8.96
N TRP A 115 9.25 -9.55 -9.90
CA TRP A 115 8.71 -9.92 -11.20
C TRP A 115 7.58 -10.95 -11.08
N LYS A 116 7.66 -11.90 -10.14
CA LYS A 116 6.54 -12.80 -9.80
C LYS A 116 5.26 -12.05 -9.47
N LYS A 117 5.33 -11.03 -8.59
CA LYS A 117 4.16 -10.22 -8.22
C LYS A 117 3.63 -9.44 -9.42
N MET A 118 4.52 -8.89 -10.25
CA MET A 118 4.16 -8.18 -11.47
C MET A 118 3.45 -9.10 -12.48
N SER A 119 3.88 -10.35 -12.57
CA SER A 119 3.30 -11.36 -13.47
C SER A 119 1.82 -11.60 -13.20
N TYR A 120 1.37 -11.46 -11.95
CA TYR A 120 -0.04 -11.57 -11.60
C TYR A 120 -0.89 -10.43 -12.17
N TYR A 121 -0.35 -9.21 -12.27
CA TYR A 121 -1.07 -8.06 -12.83
C TYR A 121 -1.30 -8.22 -14.33
N ILE A 122 -0.32 -8.79 -15.04
CA ILE A 122 -0.36 -8.90 -16.50
C ILE A 122 -0.67 -10.29 -17.03
N TRP A 123 -0.94 -11.25 -16.16
CA TRP A 123 -1.34 -12.62 -16.50
C TRP A 123 -0.32 -13.41 -17.31
N GLU A 124 0.95 -13.17 -17.03
CA GLU A 124 2.07 -13.85 -17.67
C GLU A 124 2.93 -14.62 -16.66
N SER A 125 3.87 -15.41 -17.18
CA SER A 125 4.92 -16.02 -16.36
C SER A 125 5.88 -14.95 -15.81
N GLU A 126 6.59 -15.23 -14.71
CA GLU A 126 7.59 -14.32 -14.16
C GLU A 126 8.69 -13.98 -15.18
N GLN A 127 9.16 -14.98 -15.93
CA GLN A 127 10.19 -14.80 -16.95
C GLN A 127 9.70 -13.93 -18.11
N THR A 128 8.51 -14.22 -18.65
CA THR A 128 7.89 -13.42 -19.73
C THR A 128 7.66 -11.98 -19.27
N THR A 129 7.20 -11.80 -18.03
CA THR A 129 6.96 -10.47 -17.43
C THR A 129 8.25 -9.67 -17.33
N LYS A 130 9.34 -10.31 -16.90
CA LYS A 130 10.66 -9.68 -16.82
C LYS A 130 11.16 -9.25 -18.21
N GLN A 131 11.12 -10.15 -19.18
CA GLN A 131 11.51 -9.86 -20.57
C GLN A 131 10.69 -8.72 -21.17
N LEU A 132 9.38 -8.70 -20.90
CA LEU A 132 8.49 -7.63 -21.33
C LEU A 132 8.92 -6.30 -20.70
N GLY A 133 9.08 -6.25 -19.37
CA GLY A 133 9.53 -5.05 -18.67
C GLY A 133 10.88 -4.52 -19.19
N GLU A 134 11.83 -5.43 -19.44
CA GLU A 134 13.13 -5.10 -20.03
C GLU A 134 13.01 -4.55 -21.46
N SER A 135 12.08 -5.06 -22.27
CA SER A 135 11.83 -4.53 -23.63
C SER A 135 11.24 -3.11 -23.62
N PHE A 136 10.59 -2.71 -22.52
CA PHE A 136 10.18 -1.33 -22.24
C PHE A 136 11.28 -0.50 -21.54
N GLY A 137 12.46 -1.07 -21.29
CA GLY A 137 13.60 -0.39 -20.66
C GLY A 137 13.60 -0.40 -19.12
N PHE A 138 12.74 -1.19 -18.48
CA PHE A 138 12.65 -1.25 -17.02
C PHE A 138 13.47 -2.40 -16.44
N LYS A 139 14.38 -2.06 -15.51
CA LYS A 139 15.17 -3.05 -14.74
C LYS A 139 14.44 -3.55 -13.49
N HIS A 140 13.57 -2.72 -12.92
CA HIS A 140 12.86 -3.02 -11.69
C HIS A 140 11.34 -3.14 -11.95
N PRO A 141 10.68 -4.21 -11.47
CA PRO A 141 9.27 -4.48 -11.76
C PRO A 141 8.32 -3.40 -11.22
N HIS A 142 8.66 -2.76 -10.10
CA HIS A 142 7.86 -1.63 -9.58
C HIS A 142 7.77 -0.48 -10.59
N ASN A 143 8.88 -0.13 -11.25
CA ASN A 143 8.90 0.99 -12.19
C ASN A 143 8.10 0.65 -13.45
N PHE A 144 8.15 -0.61 -13.89
CA PHE A 144 7.28 -1.11 -14.96
C PHE A 144 5.80 -1.04 -14.57
N PHE A 145 5.46 -1.42 -13.33
CA PHE A 145 4.09 -1.29 -12.82
C PHE A 145 3.61 0.17 -12.81
N GLU A 146 4.43 1.10 -12.30
CA GLU A 146 4.13 2.54 -12.30
C GLU A 146 3.87 3.06 -13.72
N PHE A 147 4.71 2.67 -14.68
CA PHE A 147 4.54 3.01 -16.09
C PHE A 147 3.21 2.50 -16.66
N LEU A 148 2.84 1.25 -16.40
CA LEU A 148 1.59 0.68 -16.90
C LEU A 148 0.35 1.31 -16.28
N LYS A 149 0.37 1.65 -14.98
CA LYS A 149 -0.81 2.21 -14.30
C LYS A 149 -1.02 3.71 -14.50
N ASP A 150 -0.04 4.42 -15.06
CA ASP A 150 -0.13 5.87 -15.26
C ASP A 150 -1.17 6.22 -16.35
N ASN A 151 -2.29 6.81 -15.95
CA ASN A 151 -3.36 7.19 -16.88
C ASN A 151 -2.98 8.31 -17.85
N ASN A 152 -1.94 9.09 -17.52
CA ASN A 152 -1.50 10.23 -18.33
C ASN A 152 -0.44 9.84 -19.37
N ASN A 153 0.11 8.63 -19.27
CA ASN A 153 1.13 8.14 -20.19
C ASN A 153 0.47 7.35 -21.33
N GLU A 154 0.36 8.01 -22.48
CA GLU A 154 -0.25 7.51 -23.72
C GLU A 154 0.76 6.84 -24.67
N ASN A 155 1.83 6.23 -24.14
CA ASN A 155 2.77 5.47 -24.96
C ASN A 155 2.03 4.39 -25.78
N SER A 156 2.19 4.40 -27.10
CA SER A 156 1.42 3.53 -28.02
C SER A 156 1.63 2.05 -27.75
N LYS A 157 2.88 1.61 -27.53
CA LYS A 157 3.21 0.21 -27.21
C LYS A 157 2.57 -0.25 -25.90
N LYS A 158 2.50 0.63 -24.89
CA LYS A 158 1.79 0.35 -23.64
C LYS A 158 0.29 0.19 -23.87
N ILE A 159 -0.34 1.12 -24.61
CA ILE A 159 -1.78 1.07 -24.87
C ILE A 159 -2.13 -0.21 -25.64
N GLU A 160 -1.35 -0.54 -26.67
CA GLU A 160 -1.50 -1.77 -27.44
C GLU A 160 -1.42 -3.00 -26.53
N PHE A 161 -0.37 -3.08 -25.70
CA PHE A 161 -0.20 -4.17 -24.75
C PHE A 161 -1.39 -4.30 -23.77
N LEU A 162 -1.82 -3.20 -23.15
CA LEU A 162 -2.92 -3.23 -22.18
C LEU A 162 -4.26 -3.59 -22.85
N THR A 163 -4.46 -3.17 -24.10
CA THR A 163 -5.64 -3.54 -24.90
C THR A 163 -5.63 -5.05 -25.20
N GLN A 164 -4.49 -5.61 -25.60
CA GLN A 164 -4.36 -7.06 -25.81
C GLN A 164 -4.59 -7.84 -24.51
N LEU A 165 -4.05 -7.36 -23.40
CA LEU A 165 -4.32 -7.96 -22.09
C LEU A 165 -5.82 -7.95 -21.76
N GLN A 166 -6.52 -6.82 -22.01
CA GLN A 166 -7.96 -6.73 -21.77
C GLN A 166 -8.75 -7.75 -22.60
N LEU A 167 -8.44 -7.87 -23.90
CA LEU A 167 -9.06 -8.86 -24.78
C LEU A 167 -8.82 -10.29 -24.29
N ASN A 168 -7.58 -10.60 -23.88
CA ASN A 168 -7.23 -11.91 -23.33
C ASN A 168 -8.00 -12.23 -22.04
N LEU A 169 -8.23 -11.24 -21.17
CA LEU A 169 -9.02 -11.42 -19.95
C LEU A 169 -10.52 -11.63 -20.24
N GLN A 170 -11.07 -10.90 -21.21
CA GLN A 170 -12.46 -11.09 -21.64
C GLN A 170 -12.68 -12.49 -22.24
N ASN A 171 -11.73 -12.99 -23.03
CA ASN A 171 -11.77 -14.34 -23.59
C ASN A 171 -11.75 -15.44 -22.51
N LYS A 172 -11.26 -15.13 -21.30
CA LYS A 172 -11.30 -16.04 -20.14
C LYS A 172 -12.62 -15.98 -19.37
N LYS A 173 -13.67 -15.36 -19.94
CA LYS A 173 -15.01 -15.21 -19.34
C LYS A 173 -14.98 -14.45 -18.00
N LEU A 174 -14.04 -13.54 -17.82
CA LEU A 174 -14.10 -12.55 -16.76
C LEU A 174 -15.08 -11.43 -17.15
N ASP A 175 -15.69 -10.81 -16.15
CA ASP A 175 -16.59 -9.67 -16.38
C ASP A 175 -15.91 -8.59 -17.23
N LYS A 176 -16.71 -7.86 -18.03
CA LYS A 176 -16.21 -6.72 -18.78
C LYS A 176 -15.64 -5.68 -17.82
N VAL A 177 -14.32 -5.60 -17.74
CA VAL A 177 -13.60 -4.51 -17.09
C VAL A 177 -13.21 -3.47 -18.14
N GLY A 178 -13.44 -2.19 -17.85
CA GLY A 178 -12.94 -1.09 -18.68
C GLY A 178 -11.42 -1.04 -18.69
N LEU A 179 -10.82 -0.58 -19.80
CA LEU A 179 -9.36 -0.46 -19.90
C LEU A 179 -8.82 0.68 -19.03
N LYS A 180 -9.55 1.80 -18.99
CA LYS A 180 -9.26 2.95 -18.12
C LYS A 180 -10.27 3.01 -16.97
N PRO A 181 -9.86 3.43 -15.77
CA PRO A 181 -8.49 3.77 -15.37
C PRO A 181 -7.54 2.56 -15.35
N PHE A 182 -6.30 2.71 -15.84
CA PHE A 182 -5.34 1.60 -15.99
C PHE A 182 -5.00 0.95 -14.64
N ASN A 183 -4.92 1.73 -13.56
CA ASN A 183 -4.71 1.22 -12.22
C ASN A 183 -5.85 0.28 -11.76
N GLU A 184 -7.10 0.63 -12.05
CA GLU A 184 -8.27 -0.19 -11.72
C GLU A 184 -8.31 -1.46 -12.57
N PHE A 185 -8.03 -1.34 -13.86
CA PHE A 185 -7.90 -2.47 -14.77
C PHE A 185 -6.84 -3.47 -14.30
N LEU A 186 -5.62 -2.99 -13.99
CA LEU A 186 -4.53 -3.84 -13.50
C LEU A 186 -4.86 -4.47 -12.13
N ASN A 187 -5.50 -3.73 -11.23
CA ASN A 187 -5.94 -4.28 -9.94
C ASN A 187 -7.01 -5.36 -10.12
N TYR A 188 -7.93 -5.18 -11.07
CA TYR A 188 -8.92 -6.19 -11.43
C TYR A 188 -8.23 -7.45 -11.95
N ALA A 189 -7.27 -7.30 -12.88
CA ALA A 189 -6.49 -8.41 -13.41
C ALA A 189 -5.75 -9.16 -12.28
N PHE A 190 -5.05 -8.45 -11.40
CA PHE A 190 -4.36 -9.04 -10.26
C PHE A 190 -5.28 -9.83 -9.32
N LYS A 191 -6.47 -9.29 -9.02
CA LYS A 191 -7.44 -9.91 -8.10
C LYS A 191 -7.93 -11.26 -8.63
N HIS A 192 -8.15 -11.37 -9.94
CA HIS A 192 -8.71 -12.56 -10.57
C HIS A 192 -7.65 -13.53 -11.11
N ASN A 193 -6.37 -13.22 -10.99
CA ASN A 193 -5.30 -14.08 -11.48
C ASN A 193 -5.28 -15.42 -10.71
N PRO A 194 -5.43 -16.59 -11.38
CA PRO A 194 -5.54 -17.89 -10.72
C PRO A 194 -4.25 -18.30 -10.00
N ASN A 195 -3.09 -17.97 -10.56
CA ASN A 195 -1.80 -18.27 -9.93
C ASN A 195 -1.63 -17.48 -8.63
N ARG A 196 -2.04 -16.21 -8.63
CA ARG A 196 -2.07 -15.38 -7.41
C ARG A 196 -2.99 -15.95 -6.35
N ILE A 197 -4.19 -16.40 -6.73
CA ILE A 197 -5.16 -17.02 -5.81
C ILE A 197 -4.56 -18.30 -5.21
N LYS A 198 -3.98 -19.18 -6.04
CA LYS A 198 -3.32 -20.42 -5.63
C LYS A 198 -2.16 -20.16 -4.66
N ASP A 199 -1.26 -19.26 -5.02
CA ASP A 199 -0.07 -18.96 -4.20
C ASP A 199 -0.46 -18.33 -2.85
N ASN A 200 -1.49 -17.48 -2.82
CA ASN A 200 -2.02 -16.93 -1.57
C ASN A 200 -2.67 -17.99 -0.67
N ALA A 201 -3.37 -18.97 -1.25
CA ALA A 201 -3.94 -20.09 -0.49
C ALA A 201 -2.83 -20.96 0.13
N ALA A 202 -1.79 -21.28 -0.65
CA ALA A 202 -0.63 -22.03 -0.16
C ALA A 202 0.11 -21.29 0.96
N TYR A 203 0.31 -19.97 0.81
CA TYR A 203 0.91 -19.14 1.85
C TYR A 203 0.12 -19.17 3.17
N LYS A 204 -1.21 -19.02 3.11
CA LYS A 204 -2.07 -19.08 4.31
C LYS A 204 -2.00 -20.45 4.99
N ALA A 205 -1.98 -21.54 4.22
CA ALA A 205 -1.85 -22.90 4.77
C ALA A 205 -0.52 -23.09 5.51
N ASN A 206 0.59 -22.59 4.94
CA ASN A 206 1.90 -22.67 5.60
C ASN A 206 1.96 -21.84 6.89
N LEU A 207 1.34 -20.65 6.90
CA LEU A 207 1.25 -19.84 8.13
C LEU A 207 0.47 -20.54 9.23
N ALA A 208 -0.61 -21.25 8.89
CA ALA A 208 -1.39 -22.02 9.87
C ALA A 208 -0.55 -23.16 10.46
N ARG A 209 0.24 -23.86 9.64
CA ARG A 209 1.11 -24.96 10.10
C ARG A 209 2.22 -24.48 11.05
N ASN A 210 2.81 -23.32 10.80
CA ASN A 210 3.91 -22.78 11.61
C ASN A 210 3.45 -22.13 12.93
N LYS A 211 2.15 -22.12 13.22
CA LYS A 211 1.57 -21.62 14.48
C LYS A 211 1.26 -22.73 15.49
N HIS A 212 1.40 -24.00 15.08
CA HIS A 212 1.27 -25.20 15.91
C HIS A 212 2.64 -25.83 16.11
#